data_AF-A0A095ZPP5-F1
#
_entry.id   AF-A0A095ZPP5-F1
#
_cell.length_a   1.000
_cell.length_b   1.000
_cell.length_c   1.000
_cell.angle_alpha   90.00
_cell.angle_beta   90.00
_cell.angle_gamma   90.00
#
_symmetry.space_group_name_H-M   'P 1'
#
loop_
_entity.id
_entity.type
_entity.pdbx_description
1 polymer ?
#
loop_
_entity_poly.entity_id
_entity_poly.type
_entity_poly.pdbx_seq_one_letter_code
_entity_poly.pdbx_strand_id
1 'polypeptide(L)'
;MKLNKYFLFIGLLSLLLTSSCKKVAKEASEKVAGKGAKSLSKEFTEESLEKFSKRELKTITWEDFYKAIAKKMPALAQALDGLDSHVRVVFEKYLKKDYRFFKGLTSSNTVIDECAIYSKQAPKLMKDPNFMRMYVKANILRNEGRNSIIDNLIAKEEAGFVKFYTKTTNKLVAEYRDGIVNTFDRSILSQELIPNACYEIKGVNGKKCSYFIDDLGRISSIEGKNMSPEDIASEIVNISTKNDFGKEWDQALSKLKQSSGKNDVNIKCQFSYANDDEILPKYAHIETDLSGKKKVSSTYKNVAKRIGNTFSSEENEAILKKYASKVGLSADNSTKLLSEMNTDDGLARLIHENPQLNIKRWSNTRHHVDKKLIMRTPKGKMPIKARVYAGNVYYFNPHLNYGLKARLRRGNGMVNLRGMSNLSYDDLVRLDKLYPDGVPFTKQGFPDFSNVAAKGRDGKPIKVDIGKLTGDSKKDISKAETIFQNQGNSWGAGFTWHHIENTTSLLRVPTQIHQLVDHTGGMSMSGLKK
;
A
#
# COMPACT_ATOMS: atom_id res chain seq x y z
N MET A 1 -39.25 -43.24 -46.12
CA MET A 1 -38.51 -44.21 -45.25
C MET A 1 -37.66 -43.40 -44.27
N LYS A 2 -37.50 -43.90 -43.04
CA LYS A 2 -37.14 -43.20 -41.79
C LYS A 2 -35.84 -42.35 -41.75
N LEU A 3 -35.92 -41.28 -40.92
CA LEU A 3 -34.96 -40.68 -39.98
C LEU A 3 -33.52 -40.33 -40.40
N ASN A 4 -33.14 -39.06 -40.20
CA ASN A 4 -32.19 -38.62 -39.15
C ASN A 4 -32.21 -37.07 -39.07
N LYS A 5 -32.71 -36.45 -37.99
CA LYS A 5 -32.08 -36.18 -36.68
C LYS A 5 -30.95 -35.13 -36.72
N TYR A 6 -31.27 -34.01 -36.07
CA TYR A 6 -30.42 -33.02 -35.42
C TYR A 6 -29.84 -31.84 -36.23
N PHE A 7 -30.49 -30.71 -35.98
CA PHE A 7 -29.99 -29.34 -35.78
C PHE A 7 -30.49 -28.33 -36.80
N LEU A 8 -31.67 -27.77 -36.51
CA LEU A 8 -32.11 -26.49 -37.06
C LEU A 8 -32.85 -25.67 -35.99
N PHE A 9 -32.35 -24.45 -35.84
CA PHE A 9 -33.08 -23.19 -35.68
C PHE A 9 -33.87 -22.92 -34.38
N ILE A 10 -33.49 -21.87 -33.65
CA ILE A 10 -33.99 -20.48 -33.70
C ILE A 10 -35.35 -20.33 -33.01
N GLY A 11 -35.37 -19.41 -32.03
CA GLY A 11 -36.41 -18.39 -31.90
C GLY A 11 -37.70 -18.78 -31.19
N LEU A 12 -37.92 -18.12 -30.05
CA LEU A 12 -39.21 -17.76 -29.44
C LEU A 12 -40.40 -18.72 -29.70
N LEU A 13 -40.78 -19.45 -28.66
CA LEU A 13 -42.18 -19.79 -28.46
C LEU A 13 -42.60 -19.50 -27.01
N SER A 14 -43.35 -18.40 -26.90
CA SER A 14 -44.46 -18.13 -25.99
C SER A 14 -44.85 -19.23 -24.99
N LEU A 15 -44.97 -18.81 -23.73
CA LEU A 15 -46.24 -18.80 -22.98
C LEU A 15 -47.37 -19.67 -23.57
N LEU A 16 -47.61 -20.83 -22.96
CA LEU A 16 -48.85 -21.23 -22.26
C LEU A 16 -49.00 -22.76 -22.22
N LEU A 17 -49.72 -23.21 -21.19
CA LEU A 17 -50.13 -24.59 -20.81
C LEU A 17 -49.27 -25.18 -19.69
N THR A 18 -49.43 -24.73 -18.44
CA THR A 18 -50.45 -25.12 -17.44
C THR A 18 -50.52 -26.62 -17.10
N SER A 19 -50.35 -26.86 -15.80
CA SER A 19 -51.05 -27.84 -14.96
C SER A 19 -50.33 -29.16 -14.61
N SER A 20 -50.39 -29.45 -13.32
CA SER A 20 -50.10 -30.71 -12.64
C SER A 20 -48.65 -31.05 -12.33
N CYS A 21 -48.12 -30.37 -11.31
CA CYS A 21 -47.33 -31.01 -10.23
C CYS A 21 -47.38 -30.13 -8.97
N LYS A 22 -48.59 -29.80 -8.52
CA LYS A 22 -48.87 -29.22 -7.19
C LYS A 22 -49.42 -30.34 -6.30
N LYS A 23 -48.57 -30.98 -5.47
CA LYS A 23 -48.98 -31.44 -4.12
C LYS A 23 -47.91 -32.04 -3.21
N VAL A 24 -46.65 -32.21 -3.61
CA VAL A 24 -45.64 -32.84 -2.73
C VAL A 24 -44.55 -31.87 -2.21
N ALA A 25 -44.47 -30.63 -2.74
CA ALA A 25 -43.48 -29.65 -2.29
C ALA A 25 -44.00 -28.61 -1.27
N LYS A 26 -45.29 -28.65 -0.89
CA LYS A 26 -45.89 -27.64 0.00
C LYS A 26 -45.78 -27.99 1.49
N GLU A 27 -45.62 -29.26 1.86
CA GLU A 27 -45.52 -29.67 3.27
C GLU A 27 -44.08 -29.68 3.83
N ALA A 28 -43.07 -29.53 2.97
CA ALA A 28 -41.67 -29.38 3.41
C ALA A 28 -41.23 -27.91 3.59
N SER A 29 -41.94 -26.93 3.01
CA SER A 29 -41.63 -25.50 3.20
C SER A 29 -42.40 -24.84 4.35
N GLU A 30 -43.55 -25.40 4.76
CA GLU A 30 -44.39 -24.83 5.83
C GLU A 30 -43.92 -25.20 7.25
N LYS A 31 -42.95 -26.12 7.42
CA LYS A 31 -42.35 -26.43 8.74
C LYS A 31 -41.08 -25.64 9.10
N VAL A 32 -40.59 -24.76 8.22
CA VAL A 32 -39.51 -23.79 8.55
C VAL A 32 -40.02 -22.34 8.56
N ALA A 33 -41.25 -22.09 8.08
CA ALA A 33 -41.91 -20.79 8.08
C ALA A 33 -42.42 -20.32 9.46
N GLY A 34 -42.03 -20.98 10.57
CA GLY A 34 -42.43 -20.64 11.93
C GLY A 34 -41.37 -19.94 12.79
N LYS A 35 -40.11 -19.82 12.33
CA LYS A 35 -39.04 -19.13 13.08
C LYS A 35 -38.08 -18.42 12.13
N GLY A 36 -38.40 -17.19 11.76
CA GLY A 36 -37.49 -16.38 10.95
C GLY A 36 -38.07 -15.17 10.25
N ALA A 37 -39.40 -14.96 10.30
CA ALA A 37 -39.98 -13.65 10.02
C ALA A 37 -39.75 -12.70 11.20
N LYS A 38 -38.48 -12.29 11.41
CA LYS A 38 -38.22 -10.97 11.99
C LYS A 38 -38.04 -10.04 10.82
N SER A 39 -38.96 -9.10 10.69
CA SER A 39 -38.84 -7.94 9.83
C SER A 39 -37.40 -7.45 9.81
N LEU A 40 -36.84 -7.24 8.63
CA LEU A 40 -35.59 -6.47 8.46
C LEU A 40 -35.85 -4.96 8.67
N SER A 41 -36.89 -4.59 9.42
CA SER A 41 -36.96 -3.36 10.18
C SER A 41 -36.17 -3.53 11.48
N LYS A 42 -34.91 -3.96 11.37
CA LYS A 42 -33.98 -3.75 12.47
C LYS A 42 -33.77 -2.24 12.47
N GLU A 43 -34.50 -1.55 13.34
CA GLU A 43 -34.14 -0.21 13.78
C GLU A 43 -32.61 -0.20 13.91
N PHE A 44 -31.97 0.65 13.11
CA PHE A 44 -30.54 0.90 13.14
C PHE A 44 -30.21 1.34 14.57
N THR A 45 -29.86 0.36 15.39
CA THR A 45 -29.87 0.44 16.84
C THR A 45 -28.57 1.09 17.26
N GLU A 46 -28.64 2.41 17.38
CA GLU A 46 -28.02 3.27 18.39
C GLU A 46 -26.52 3.23 18.73
N GLU A 47 -25.70 2.34 18.16
CA GLU A 47 -24.28 2.30 18.49
C GLU A 47 -23.38 2.86 17.39
N SER A 48 -22.86 4.08 17.65
CA SER A 48 -21.67 4.75 17.10
C SER A 48 -21.36 4.58 15.59
N LEU A 49 -21.19 5.70 14.87
CA LEU A 49 -20.60 5.71 13.50
C LEU A 49 -19.28 4.91 13.39
N GLU A 50 -18.57 4.71 14.51
CA GLU A 50 -17.38 3.87 14.66
C GLU A 50 -17.60 2.35 14.47
N LYS A 51 -18.86 1.87 14.47
CA LYS A 51 -19.20 0.44 14.40
C LYS A 51 -19.69 -0.04 13.03
N PHE A 52 -19.86 0.84 12.04
CA PHE A 52 -20.21 0.41 10.68
C PHE A 52 -19.14 -0.54 10.14
N SER A 53 -19.50 -1.81 10.03
CA SER A 53 -18.66 -2.82 9.44
C SER A 53 -18.60 -2.64 7.93
N LYS A 54 -17.50 -3.12 7.31
CA LYS A 54 -17.37 -3.18 5.85
C LYS A 54 -18.52 -3.93 5.16
N ARG A 55 -19.25 -4.80 5.88
CA ARG A 55 -20.38 -5.55 5.32
C ARG A 55 -21.65 -4.70 5.29
N GLU A 56 -21.91 -3.95 6.35
CA GLU A 56 -23.09 -3.06 6.45
C GLU A 56 -23.02 -1.91 5.45
N LEU A 57 -21.82 -1.36 5.23
CA LEU A 57 -21.63 -0.29 4.24
C LEU A 57 -21.90 -0.74 2.81
N LYS A 58 -21.77 -2.04 2.47
CA LYS A 58 -22.06 -2.51 1.11
C LYS A 58 -23.54 -2.42 0.73
N THR A 59 -24.42 -2.43 1.73
CA THR A 59 -25.88 -2.43 1.57
C THR A 59 -26.53 -1.13 2.01
N ILE A 60 -25.75 -0.15 2.49
CA ILE A 60 -26.27 1.11 3.00
C ILE A 60 -26.94 1.92 1.89
N THR A 61 -28.10 2.52 2.18
CA THR A 61 -28.76 3.49 1.29
C THR A 61 -28.33 4.91 1.66
N TRP A 62 -28.45 5.87 0.73
CA TRP A 62 -28.25 7.28 1.07
C TRP A 62 -29.09 7.73 2.27
N GLU A 63 -30.37 7.31 2.33
CA GLU A 63 -31.28 7.71 3.41
C GLU A 63 -30.86 7.17 4.78
N ASP A 64 -30.43 5.90 4.85
CA ASP A 64 -29.95 5.31 6.09
C ASP A 64 -28.65 5.98 6.55
N PHE A 65 -27.75 6.27 5.61
CA PHE A 65 -26.51 6.98 5.87
C PHE A 65 -26.77 8.41 6.37
N TYR A 66 -27.63 9.16 5.68
CA TYR A 66 -27.96 10.53 6.03
C TYR A 66 -28.61 10.60 7.41
N LYS A 67 -29.57 9.72 7.72
CA LYS A 67 -30.17 9.63 9.07
C LYS A 67 -29.12 9.39 10.16
N ALA A 68 -28.15 8.52 9.90
CA ALA A 68 -27.07 8.24 10.84
C ALA A 68 -26.16 9.47 11.07
N ILE A 69 -25.81 10.20 10.01
CA ILE A 69 -25.02 11.43 10.12
C ILE A 69 -25.82 12.55 10.77
N ALA A 70 -27.08 12.78 10.39
CA ALA A 70 -27.91 13.85 10.94
C ALA A 70 -28.05 13.79 12.47
N LYS A 71 -28.13 12.57 13.03
CA LYS A 71 -28.20 12.37 14.49
C LYS A 71 -26.87 12.64 15.22
N LYS A 72 -25.72 12.40 14.57
CA LYS A 72 -24.40 12.41 15.23
C LYS A 72 -23.50 13.59 14.86
N MET A 73 -23.65 14.09 13.65
CA MET A 73 -22.80 15.11 13.02
C MET A 73 -23.72 16.08 12.26
N PRO A 74 -24.58 16.84 12.96
CA PRO A 74 -25.62 17.66 12.32
C PRO A 74 -25.06 18.69 11.34
N ALA A 75 -23.88 19.26 11.61
CA ALA A 75 -23.21 20.18 10.70
C ALA A 75 -22.79 19.52 9.38
N LEU A 76 -22.33 18.26 9.44
CA LEU A 76 -21.99 17.49 8.23
C LEU A 76 -23.26 17.12 7.46
N ALA A 77 -24.32 16.70 8.16
CA ALA A 77 -25.60 16.42 7.51
C ALA A 77 -26.16 17.65 6.80
N GLN A 78 -26.13 18.82 7.45
CA GLN A 78 -26.55 20.08 6.85
C GLN A 78 -25.72 20.43 5.61
N ALA A 79 -24.40 20.19 5.63
CA ALA A 79 -23.55 20.40 4.47
C ALA A 79 -23.87 19.44 3.30
N LEU A 80 -24.28 18.21 3.61
CA LEU A 80 -24.63 17.18 2.61
C LEU A 80 -26.09 17.25 2.14
N ASP A 81 -26.97 17.96 2.84
CA ASP A 81 -28.39 18.07 2.53
C ASP A 81 -28.63 18.70 1.15
N GLY A 82 -27.83 19.72 0.81
CA GLY A 82 -27.92 20.46 -0.44
C GLY A 82 -27.38 19.74 -1.69
N LEU A 83 -26.92 18.49 -1.57
CA LEU A 83 -26.45 17.70 -2.71
C LEU A 83 -27.61 17.24 -3.58
N ASP A 84 -27.45 17.32 -4.90
CA ASP A 84 -28.42 16.83 -5.87
C ASP A 84 -28.46 15.29 -5.92
N SER A 85 -29.56 14.75 -6.46
CA SER A 85 -29.82 13.30 -6.48
C SER A 85 -28.74 12.51 -7.23
N HIS A 86 -28.15 13.08 -8.28
CA HIS A 86 -27.09 12.43 -9.03
C HIS A 86 -25.81 12.30 -8.18
N VAL A 87 -25.41 13.38 -7.51
CA VAL A 87 -24.24 13.38 -6.61
C VAL A 87 -24.43 12.41 -5.44
N ARG A 88 -25.63 12.34 -4.86
CA ARG A 88 -25.96 11.36 -3.80
C ARG A 88 -25.74 9.92 -4.26
N VAL A 89 -26.14 9.57 -5.49
CA VAL A 89 -25.91 8.24 -6.07
C VAL A 89 -24.43 7.94 -6.24
N VAL A 90 -23.62 8.91 -6.66
CA VAL A 90 -22.17 8.73 -6.80
C VAL A 90 -21.50 8.57 -5.43
N PHE A 91 -21.88 9.39 -4.45
CA PHE A 91 -21.41 9.29 -3.07
C PHE A 91 -21.74 7.94 -2.44
N GLU A 92 -22.97 7.45 -2.63
CA GLU A 92 -23.39 6.14 -2.13
C GLU A 92 -22.50 5.02 -2.70
N LYS A 93 -22.11 5.11 -3.98
CA LYS A 93 -21.15 4.18 -4.58
C LYS A 93 -19.78 4.25 -3.90
N TYR A 94 -19.29 5.43 -3.55
CA TYR A 94 -18.03 5.58 -2.82
C TYR A 94 -18.13 4.98 -1.42
N LEU A 95 -19.20 5.25 -0.67
CA LEU A 95 -19.42 4.69 0.66
C LEU A 95 -19.44 3.15 0.63
N LYS A 96 -20.08 2.55 -0.38
CA LYS A 96 -20.18 1.09 -0.55
C LYS A 96 -18.86 0.42 -0.92
N LYS A 97 -18.02 1.09 -1.71
CA LYS A 97 -16.80 0.50 -2.30
C LYS A 97 -15.52 0.89 -1.56
N ASP A 98 -15.51 2.05 -0.91
CA ASP A 98 -14.32 2.63 -0.28
C ASP A 98 -14.55 2.86 1.22
N TYR A 99 -14.19 1.85 2.01
CA TYR A 99 -14.27 1.93 3.47
C TYR A 99 -13.38 3.05 4.05
N ARG A 100 -12.27 3.38 3.37
CA ARG A 100 -11.39 4.46 3.83
C ARG A 100 -12.06 5.80 3.63
N PHE A 101 -12.76 6.01 2.52
CA PHE A 101 -13.56 7.20 2.29
C PHE A 101 -14.61 7.40 3.39
N PHE A 102 -15.42 6.38 3.72
CA PHE A 102 -16.38 6.48 4.84
C PHE A 102 -15.71 6.87 6.17
N LYS A 103 -14.60 6.18 6.51
CA LYS A 103 -13.86 6.46 7.74
C LYS A 103 -13.30 7.88 7.74
N GLY A 104 -12.68 8.33 6.65
CA GLY A 104 -12.10 9.67 6.55
C GLY A 104 -13.15 10.78 6.66
N LEU A 105 -14.33 10.57 6.07
CA LEU A 105 -15.44 11.51 6.13
C LEU A 105 -16.01 11.66 7.55
N THR A 106 -16.02 10.58 8.33
CA THR A 106 -16.69 10.53 9.65
C THR A 106 -15.75 10.69 10.85
N SER A 107 -14.44 10.72 10.64
CA SER A 107 -13.45 10.63 11.74
C SER A 107 -12.80 11.95 12.15
N SER A 108 -13.14 13.07 11.50
CA SER A 108 -12.42 14.33 11.68
C SER A 108 -13.37 15.52 11.80
N ASN A 109 -13.39 16.18 12.96
CA ASN A 109 -14.16 17.42 13.15
C ASN A 109 -13.74 18.50 12.14
N THR A 110 -12.46 18.56 11.77
CA THR A 110 -11.98 19.48 10.73
C THR A 110 -12.61 19.25 9.36
N VAL A 111 -12.95 18.00 9.00
CA VAL A 111 -13.66 17.71 7.73
C VAL A 111 -15.07 18.27 7.79
N ILE A 112 -15.73 18.15 8.93
CA ILE A 112 -17.06 18.69 9.15
C ILE A 112 -17.05 20.21 8.98
N ASP A 113 -16.13 20.87 9.68
CA ASP A 113 -16.04 22.34 9.70
C ASP A 113 -15.70 22.88 8.31
N GLU A 114 -14.74 22.28 7.61
CA GLU A 114 -14.35 22.70 6.26
C GLU A 114 -15.43 22.35 5.22
N CYS A 115 -16.13 21.20 5.34
CA CYS A 115 -17.28 20.90 4.48
C CYS A 115 -18.42 21.91 4.68
N ALA A 116 -18.67 22.35 5.91
CA ALA A 116 -19.66 23.39 6.21
C ALA A 116 -19.22 24.76 5.65
N ILE A 117 -17.92 25.06 5.66
CA ILE A 117 -17.37 26.26 5.03
C ILE A 117 -17.54 26.20 3.51
N TYR A 118 -17.16 25.09 2.87
CA TYR A 118 -17.27 24.94 1.41
C TYR A 118 -18.71 24.90 0.94
N SER A 119 -19.63 24.27 1.67
CA SER A 119 -21.06 24.28 1.31
C SER A 119 -21.66 25.67 1.31
N LYS A 120 -21.13 26.59 2.14
CA LYS A 120 -21.55 27.99 2.18
C LYS A 120 -20.82 28.87 1.16
N GLN A 121 -19.49 28.70 1.02
CA GLN A 121 -18.65 29.62 0.23
C GLN A 121 -18.43 29.16 -1.23
N ALA A 122 -18.53 27.85 -1.50
CA ALA A 122 -18.31 27.24 -2.79
C ALA A 122 -19.29 26.07 -3.05
N PRO A 123 -20.62 26.29 -3.01
CA PRO A 123 -21.61 25.23 -3.09
C PRO A 123 -21.51 24.40 -4.40
N LYS A 124 -21.09 25.00 -5.52
CA LYS A 124 -20.83 24.25 -6.76
C LYS A 124 -19.70 23.22 -6.63
N LEU A 125 -18.68 23.53 -5.84
CA LEU A 125 -17.57 22.60 -5.62
C LEU A 125 -18.02 21.37 -4.83
N MET A 126 -18.92 21.58 -3.85
CA MET A 126 -19.52 20.49 -3.08
C MET A 126 -20.43 19.58 -3.91
N LYS A 127 -20.96 20.08 -5.03
CA LYS A 127 -21.72 19.29 -6.01
C LYS A 127 -20.82 18.46 -6.93
N ASP A 128 -19.50 18.58 -6.85
CA ASP A 128 -18.60 17.63 -7.52
C ASP A 128 -18.26 16.46 -6.57
N PRO A 129 -18.77 15.24 -6.82
CA PRO A 129 -18.46 14.10 -5.98
C PRO A 129 -16.97 13.73 -6.00
N ASN A 130 -16.26 14.03 -7.09
CA ASN A 130 -14.83 13.76 -7.19
C ASN A 130 -14.02 14.71 -6.30
N PHE A 131 -14.39 15.98 -6.23
CA PHE A 131 -13.76 16.93 -5.31
C PHE A 131 -13.86 16.42 -3.87
N MET A 132 -15.06 15.99 -3.46
CA MET A 132 -15.28 15.47 -2.11
C MET A 132 -14.50 14.19 -1.82
N ARG A 133 -14.40 13.29 -2.80
CA ARG A 133 -13.57 12.09 -2.70
C ARG A 133 -12.10 12.41 -2.50
N MET A 134 -11.58 13.36 -3.27
CA MET A 134 -10.21 13.86 -3.15
C MET A 134 -9.98 14.54 -1.80
N TYR A 135 -10.89 15.42 -1.38
CA TYR A 135 -10.80 16.16 -0.13
C TYR A 135 -10.74 15.23 1.10
N VAL A 136 -11.61 14.22 1.16
CA VAL A 136 -11.61 13.22 2.24
C VAL A 136 -10.30 12.42 2.25
N LYS A 137 -9.78 12.02 1.08
CA LYS A 137 -8.48 11.35 0.97
C LYS A 137 -7.35 12.24 1.49
N ALA A 138 -7.31 13.50 1.08
CA ALA A 138 -6.30 14.46 1.52
C ALA A 138 -6.30 14.62 3.04
N ASN A 139 -7.47 14.66 3.69
CA ASN A 139 -7.56 14.72 5.15
C ASN A 139 -7.04 13.45 5.84
N ILE A 140 -7.30 12.25 5.30
CA ILE A 140 -6.73 11.01 5.85
C ILE A 140 -5.20 11.11 5.84
N LEU A 141 -4.62 11.57 4.74
CA LEU A 141 -3.16 11.75 4.62
C LEU A 141 -2.62 12.82 5.58
N ARG A 142 -3.36 13.90 5.81
CA ARG A 142 -3.04 14.92 6.81
C ARG A 142 -2.93 14.34 8.22
N ASN A 143 -3.90 13.50 8.61
CA ASN A 143 -3.87 12.81 9.89
C ASN A 143 -2.70 11.80 10.00
N GLU A 144 -2.12 11.41 8.87
CA GLU A 144 -0.88 10.61 8.79
C GLU A 144 0.39 11.48 8.72
N GLY A 145 0.29 12.80 8.93
CA GLY A 145 1.40 13.74 8.96
C GLY A 145 1.90 14.20 7.58
N ARG A 146 1.11 14.03 6.52
CA ARG A 146 1.47 14.47 5.16
C ARG A 146 0.83 15.82 4.85
N ASN A 147 1.62 16.78 4.39
CA ASN A 147 1.11 18.09 3.96
C ASN A 147 0.24 17.97 2.70
N SER A 148 -0.90 18.66 2.68
CA SER A 148 -1.78 18.83 1.51
C SER A 148 -1.91 20.30 1.15
N ILE A 149 -1.88 20.66 -0.14
CA ILE A 149 -2.04 22.05 -0.56
C ILE A 149 -3.43 22.61 -0.21
N ILE A 150 -4.46 21.76 -0.17
CA ILE A 150 -5.84 22.15 0.17
C ILE A 150 -5.94 22.73 1.57
N ASP A 151 -5.07 22.28 2.49
CA ASP A 151 -5.00 22.82 3.84
C ASP A 151 -4.66 24.32 3.83
N ASN A 152 -4.01 24.80 2.77
CA ASN A 152 -3.62 26.18 2.57
C ASN A 152 -4.51 26.92 1.58
N LEU A 153 -5.66 26.38 1.17
CA LEU A 153 -6.57 27.01 0.20
C LEU A 153 -7.92 27.40 0.80
N ILE A 154 -8.45 28.53 0.31
CA ILE A 154 -9.82 29.01 0.52
C ILE A 154 -10.52 28.92 -0.82
N ALA A 155 -11.69 28.28 -0.87
CA ALA A 155 -12.51 28.22 -2.08
C ALA A 155 -13.68 29.18 -1.98
N LYS A 156 -13.89 30.01 -3.01
CA LYS A 156 -15.01 30.96 -3.10
C LYS A 156 -15.65 30.87 -4.48
N GLU A 157 -16.97 30.85 -4.52
CA GLU A 157 -17.70 30.96 -5.78
C GLU A 157 -17.79 32.42 -6.23
N GLU A 158 -17.30 32.71 -7.43
CA GLU A 158 -17.26 34.05 -8.02
C GLU A 158 -17.50 33.96 -9.54
N ALA A 159 -18.44 34.76 -10.05
CA ALA A 159 -18.73 34.86 -11.49
C ALA A 159 -18.97 33.51 -12.20
N GLY A 160 -19.53 32.52 -11.50
CA GLY A 160 -19.83 31.20 -12.03
C GLY A 160 -18.68 30.19 -11.95
N PHE A 161 -17.51 30.59 -11.45
CA PHE A 161 -16.34 29.75 -11.18
C PHE A 161 -16.16 29.55 -9.68
N VAL A 162 -15.49 28.48 -9.29
CA VAL A 162 -14.96 28.33 -7.94
C VAL A 162 -13.49 28.72 -7.96
N LYS A 163 -13.14 29.80 -7.29
CA LYS A 163 -11.77 30.29 -7.20
C LYS A 163 -11.10 29.83 -5.92
N PHE A 164 -9.87 29.35 -6.04
CA PHE A 164 -9.02 28.93 -4.93
C PHE A 164 -7.97 30.01 -4.64
N TYR A 165 -7.90 30.42 -3.38
CA TYR A 165 -6.97 31.42 -2.88
C TYR A 165 -6.08 30.83 -1.80
N THR A 166 -4.81 31.23 -1.70
CA THR A 166 -3.96 30.83 -0.56
C THR A 166 -4.49 31.42 0.75
N LYS A 167 -4.56 30.65 1.84
CA LYS A 167 -4.96 31.14 3.18
C LYS A 167 -4.03 32.24 3.70
N THR A 168 -2.73 32.13 3.44
CA THR A 168 -1.71 33.05 3.98
C THR A 168 -1.65 34.38 3.25
N THR A 169 -1.69 34.37 1.91
CA THR A 169 -1.51 35.59 1.10
C THR A 169 -2.77 36.05 0.38
N ASN A 170 -3.87 35.29 0.46
CA ASN A 170 -5.11 35.51 -0.28
C ASN A 170 -4.90 35.68 -1.80
N LYS A 171 -3.80 35.13 -2.35
CA LYS A 171 -3.51 35.14 -3.79
C LYS A 171 -4.32 34.05 -4.47
N LEU A 172 -4.97 34.38 -5.59
CA LEU A 172 -5.60 33.39 -6.47
C LEU A 172 -4.54 32.35 -6.88
N VAL A 173 -4.90 31.07 -6.96
CA VAL A 173 -4.00 30.02 -7.47
C VAL A 173 -4.65 29.18 -8.55
N ALA A 174 -5.97 28.97 -8.46
CA ALA A 174 -6.70 28.16 -9.42
C ALA A 174 -8.17 28.58 -9.52
N GLU A 175 -8.79 28.28 -10.66
CA GLU A 175 -10.22 28.41 -10.91
C GLU A 175 -10.76 27.06 -11.35
N TYR A 176 -11.87 26.62 -10.77
CA TYR A 176 -12.52 25.36 -11.07
C TYR A 176 -13.91 25.58 -11.62
N ARG A 177 -14.22 24.84 -12.68
CA ARG A 177 -15.55 24.79 -13.31
C ARG A 177 -15.72 23.48 -14.08
N ASP A 178 -16.82 22.78 -13.80
CA ASP A 178 -17.28 21.63 -14.59
C ASP A 178 -16.18 20.58 -14.85
N GLY A 179 -15.43 20.21 -13.79
CA GLY A 179 -14.34 19.23 -13.89
C GLY A 179 -13.02 19.80 -14.44
N ILE A 180 -12.96 21.08 -14.81
CA ILE A 180 -11.75 21.74 -15.32
C ILE A 180 -11.16 22.65 -14.23
N VAL A 181 -9.88 22.46 -13.91
CA VAL A 181 -9.09 23.29 -13.00
C VAL A 181 -8.10 24.12 -13.82
N ASN A 182 -8.34 25.41 -13.98
CA ASN A 182 -7.38 26.35 -14.55
C ASN A 182 -6.43 26.83 -13.45
N THR A 183 -5.12 26.63 -13.61
CA THR A 183 -4.13 27.05 -12.61
C THR A 183 -2.85 27.56 -13.29
N PHE A 184 -2.11 28.38 -12.56
CA PHE A 184 -0.76 28.79 -12.92
C PHE A 184 0.29 28.25 -11.94
N ASP A 185 -0.16 27.60 -10.87
CA ASP A 185 0.70 26.94 -9.89
C ASP A 185 0.81 25.45 -10.23
N ARG A 186 2.01 25.04 -10.68
CA ARG A 186 2.33 23.63 -10.96
C ARG A 186 2.47 22.77 -9.75
N SER A 187 2.78 23.36 -8.59
CA SER A 187 3.01 22.58 -7.36
C SER A 187 1.79 21.74 -7.01
N ILE A 188 0.60 22.14 -7.47
CA ILE A 188 -0.64 21.39 -7.34
C ILE A 188 -0.58 19.99 -7.97
N LEU A 189 0.19 19.78 -9.05
CA LEU A 189 0.33 18.46 -9.70
C LEU A 189 1.07 17.44 -8.85
N SER A 190 1.74 17.87 -7.79
CA SER A 190 2.43 16.99 -6.85
C SER A 190 1.56 16.49 -5.69
N GLN A 191 0.30 16.93 -5.65
CA GLN A 191 -0.65 16.73 -4.55
C GLN A 191 -1.73 15.69 -4.91
N GLU A 192 -2.68 15.47 -4.01
CA GLU A 192 -3.92 14.75 -4.34
C GLU A 192 -4.73 15.55 -5.35
N LEU A 193 -4.99 14.96 -6.53
CA LEU A 193 -5.71 15.58 -7.63
C LEU A 193 -7.17 15.14 -7.64
N ILE A 194 -8.06 16.00 -8.13
CA ILE A 194 -9.48 15.69 -8.26
C ILE A 194 -9.64 14.57 -9.30
N PRO A 195 -10.18 13.39 -8.94
CA PRO A 195 -10.42 12.31 -9.88
C PRO A 195 -11.28 12.75 -11.05
N ASN A 196 -11.02 12.22 -12.24
CA ASN A 196 -11.77 12.54 -13.46
C ASN A 196 -11.76 14.03 -13.87
N ALA A 197 -10.92 14.86 -13.25
CA ALA A 197 -10.77 16.26 -13.63
C ALA A 197 -9.74 16.44 -14.76
N CYS A 198 -9.76 17.64 -15.35
CA CYS A 198 -8.72 18.13 -16.25
C CYS A 198 -8.08 19.38 -15.63
N TYR A 199 -6.77 19.39 -15.44
CA TYR A 199 -6.05 20.60 -15.03
C TYR A 199 -5.47 21.28 -16.27
N GLU A 200 -5.84 22.54 -16.51
CA GLU A 200 -5.19 23.39 -17.51
C GLU A 200 -4.13 24.25 -16.83
N ILE A 201 -2.86 24.03 -17.19
CA ILE A 201 -1.74 24.77 -16.59
C ILE A 201 -0.98 25.52 -17.66
N LYS A 202 -0.70 26.80 -17.39
CA LYS A 202 0.22 27.58 -18.21
C LYS A 202 1.67 27.15 -17.94
N GLY A 203 2.33 26.75 -19.02
CA GLY A 203 3.74 26.43 -19.18
C GLY A 203 4.67 27.59 -18.80
N VAL A 204 5.97 27.33 -18.60
CA VAL A 204 7.00 28.34 -18.30
C VAL A 204 7.09 29.34 -19.46
N ASN A 205 6.86 28.84 -20.67
CA ASN A 205 6.84 29.62 -21.92
C ASN A 205 5.42 30.12 -22.30
N GLY A 206 4.49 30.12 -21.34
CA GLY A 206 3.10 30.57 -21.53
C GLY A 206 2.19 29.61 -22.31
N LYS A 207 2.71 28.46 -22.76
CA LYS A 207 1.96 27.42 -23.48
C LYS A 207 1.07 26.62 -22.54
N LYS A 208 -0.19 26.40 -22.90
CA LYS A 208 -1.10 25.62 -22.05
C LYS A 208 -0.90 24.11 -22.27
N CYS A 209 -0.84 23.38 -21.16
CA CYS A 209 -0.92 21.92 -21.14
C CYS A 209 -2.18 21.50 -20.37
N SER A 210 -2.83 20.45 -20.85
CA SER A 210 -4.00 19.83 -20.23
C SER A 210 -3.62 18.50 -19.59
N TYR A 211 -3.92 18.35 -18.31
CA TYR A 211 -3.61 17.18 -17.48
C TYR A 211 -4.90 16.45 -17.13
N PHE A 212 -5.08 15.27 -17.68
CA PHE A 212 -6.25 14.45 -17.43
C PHE A 212 -5.98 13.52 -16.26
N ILE A 213 -6.94 13.43 -15.35
CA ILE A 213 -6.82 12.66 -14.11
C ILE A 213 -7.72 11.42 -14.19
N ASP A 214 -7.19 10.25 -13.81
CA ASP A 214 -7.98 9.02 -13.72
C ASP A 214 -8.95 9.03 -12.51
N ASP A 215 -9.70 7.95 -12.39
CA ASP A 215 -10.67 7.76 -11.30
C ASP A 215 -10.01 7.54 -9.92
N LEU A 216 -8.69 7.33 -9.87
CA LEU A 216 -7.93 7.19 -8.64
C LEU A 216 -7.30 8.50 -8.17
N GLY A 217 -7.23 9.52 -9.04
CA GLY A 217 -6.59 10.81 -8.74
C GLY A 217 -5.16 10.92 -9.29
N ARG A 218 -4.78 10.09 -10.27
CA ARG A 218 -3.45 10.08 -10.89
C ARG A 218 -3.51 10.69 -12.28
N ILE A 219 -2.39 11.24 -12.76
CA ILE A 219 -2.31 11.78 -14.13
C ILE A 219 -2.39 10.61 -15.13
N SER A 220 -3.45 10.57 -15.92
CA SER A 220 -3.71 9.53 -16.93
C SER A 220 -3.17 9.94 -18.30
N SER A 221 -3.26 11.22 -18.65
CA SER A 221 -2.65 11.74 -19.86
C SER A 221 -2.33 13.23 -19.77
N ILE A 222 -1.39 13.66 -20.60
CA ILE A 222 -1.02 15.06 -20.79
C ILE A 222 -1.16 15.39 -22.26
N GLU A 223 -1.83 16.50 -22.56
CA GLU A 223 -1.94 17.02 -23.91
C GLU A 223 -1.36 18.42 -23.98
N GLY A 224 -0.56 18.65 -25.01
CA GLY A 224 0.09 19.92 -25.28
C GLY A 224 -0.08 20.30 -26.74
N LYS A 225 -0.33 21.58 -27.01
CA LYS A 225 -0.54 22.09 -28.36
C LYS A 225 0.48 23.16 -28.69
N ASN A 226 0.94 23.18 -29.94
CA ASN A 226 1.88 24.18 -30.44
C ASN A 226 3.10 24.32 -29.52
N MET A 227 3.78 23.19 -29.28
CA MET A 227 4.96 23.06 -28.41
C MET A 227 6.24 22.89 -29.23
N SER A 228 7.38 23.22 -28.61
CA SER A 228 8.71 22.81 -29.08
C SER A 228 9.16 21.48 -28.46
N PRO A 229 10.13 20.76 -29.06
CA PRO A 229 10.76 19.62 -28.41
C PRO A 229 11.28 19.93 -27.00
N GLU A 230 11.84 21.12 -26.79
CA GLU A 230 12.33 21.60 -25.50
C GLU A 230 11.18 21.86 -24.51
N ASP A 231 10.07 22.45 -24.99
CA ASP A 231 8.85 22.57 -24.20
C ASP A 231 8.38 21.18 -23.78
N ILE A 232 8.29 20.22 -24.71
CA ILE A 232 7.82 18.87 -24.40
C ILE A 232 8.69 18.20 -23.31
N ALA A 233 10.02 18.28 -23.43
CA ALA A 233 10.93 17.72 -22.42
C ALA A 233 10.73 18.37 -21.04
N SER A 234 10.70 19.70 -20.99
CA SER A 234 10.60 20.45 -19.73
C SER A 234 9.20 20.43 -19.11
N GLU A 235 8.16 20.43 -19.95
CA GLU A 235 6.76 20.65 -19.58
C GLU A 235 5.95 19.38 -19.41
N ILE A 236 6.35 18.26 -20.00
CA ILE A 236 5.55 17.02 -20.04
C ILE A 236 6.33 15.87 -19.44
N VAL A 237 7.57 15.72 -19.87
CA VAL A 237 8.44 14.63 -19.41
C VAL A 237 8.89 14.89 -17.97
N ASN A 238 9.30 16.11 -17.62
CA ASN A 238 9.93 16.38 -16.32
C ASN A 238 9.01 16.88 -15.19
N ILE A 239 7.69 16.95 -15.42
CA ILE A 239 6.68 17.63 -14.57
C ILE A 239 6.77 17.37 -13.09
N SER A 240 7.17 16.17 -12.71
CA SER A 240 7.19 15.76 -11.32
C SER A 240 8.56 15.33 -10.86
N THR A 241 9.62 15.48 -11.67
CA THR A 241 10.93 14.81 -11.50
C THR A 241 10.86 13.28 -11.32
N LYS A 242 9.66 12.68 -11.50
CA LYS A 242 9.37 11.24 -11.36
C LYS A 242 9.08 10.56 -12.71
N ASN A 243 9.28 11.29 -13.80
CA ASN A 243 9.08 10.83 -15.16
C ASN A 243 10.38 11.09 -15.94
N ASP A 244 10.88 10.05 -16.60
CA ASP A 244 12.06 10.04 -17.46
C ASP A 244 11.83 8.87 -18.41
N PHE A 245 11.87 9.10 -19.72
CA PHE A 245 11.58 8.05 -20.70
C PHE A 245 12.84 7.51 -21.39
N GLY A 246 14.01 7.91 -20.89
CA GLY A 246 15.31 7.41 -21.30
C GLY A 246 15.75 7.86 -22.69
N LYS A 247 16.96 7.41 -23.06
CA LYS A 247 17.67 7.85 -24.28
C LYS A 247 16.91 7.62 -25.58
N GLU A 248 16.10 6.56 -25.66
CA GLU A 248 15.31 6.28 -26.87
C GLU A 248 14.27 7.37 -27.14
N TRP A 249 13.66 7.89 -26.06
CA TRP A 249 12.77 9.02 -26.16
C TRP A 249 13.54 10.30 -26.52
N ASP A 250 14.68 10.57 -25.87
CA ASP A 250 15.50 11.75 -26.19
C ASP A 250 15.90 11.78 -27.68
N GLN A 251 16.26 10.62 -28.22
CA GLN A 251 16.57 10.46 -29.65
C GLN A 251 15.34 10.70 -30.53
N ALA A 252 14.16 10.16 -30.18
CA ALA A 252 12.94 10.39 -30.95
C ALA A 252 12.52 11.86 -30.92
N LEU A 253 12.62 12.52 -29.76
CA LEU A 253 12.33 13.93 -29.55
C LEU A 253 13.26 14.82 -30.39
N SER A 254 14.58 14.56 -30.37
CA SER A 254 15.56 15.31 -31.17
C SER A 254 15.34 15.24 -32.69
N LYS A 255 14.63 14.21 -33.17
CA LYS A 255 14.32 14.02 -34.59
C LYS A 255 13.04 14.74 -35.04
N LEU A 256 12.26 15.32 -34.12
CA LEU A 256 11.09 16.12 -34.46
C LEU A 256 11.53 17.44 -35.10
N LYS A 257 11.65 17.45 -36.43
CA LYS A 257 11.96 18.66 -37.21
C LYS A 257 10.76 19.61 -37.21
N GLN A 258 10.91 20.77 -36.58
CA GLN A 258 9.94 21.86 -36.62
C GLN A 258 10.02 22.65 -37.93
N SER A 259 8.91 23.28 -38.32
CA SER A 259 8.99 24.36 -39.31
C SER A 259 9.71 25.57 -38.71
N SER A 260 10.62 26.19 -39.48
CA SER A 260 11.49 27.27 -38.99
C SER A 260 10.68 28.39 -38.33
N GLY A 261 10.85 28.55 -37.01
CA GLY A 261 10.30 29.67 -36.24
C GLY A 261 8.89 29.49 -35.68
N LYS A 262 8.28 28.28 -35.68
CA LYS A 262 6.96 28.07 -35.08
C LYS A 262 6.90 26.82 -34.20
N ASN A 263 6.37 26.97 -32.99
CA ASN A 263 5.95 25.84 -32.15
C ASN A 263 4.73 25.19 -32.81
N ASP A 264 4.93 24.06 -33.48
CA ASP A 264 3.94 23.41 -34.35
C ASP A 264 3.71 21.93 -34.01
N VAL A 265 4.33 21.44 -32.92
CA VAL A 265 4.15 20.07 -32.43
C VAL A 265 2.96 20.03 -31.47
N ASN A 266 1.98 19.21 -31.76
CA ASN A 266 1.02 18.76 -30.76
C ASN A 266 1.47 17.41 -30.21
N ILE A 267 1.20 17.19 -28.94
CA ILE A 267 1.61 16.00 -28.23
C ILE A 267 0.49 15.49 -27.34
N LYS A 268 0.38 14.17 -27.29
CA LYS A 268 -0.42 13.43 -26.33
C LYS A 268 0.45 12.37 -25.68
N CYS A 269 0.60 12.45 -24.37
CA CYS A 269 1.32 11.48 -23.56
C CYS A 269 0.30 10.75 -22.68
N GLN A 270 0.12 9.45 -22.89
CA GLN A 270 -0.78 8.60 -22.10
C GLN A 270 0.00 7.69 -21.18
N PHE A 271 -0.37 7.66 -19.91
CA PHE A 271 0.33 6.92 -18.87
C PHE A 271 -0.32 5.57 -18.58
N SER A 272 0.52 4.56 -18.36
CA SER A 272 0.11 3.23 -17.90
C SER A 272 0.77 2.90 -16.58
N TYR A 273 -0.03 2.49 -15.59
CA TYR A 273 0.40 2.11 -14.25
C TYR A 273 0.43 0.59 -14.11
N ALA A 274 1.29 0.06 -13.22
CA ALA A 274 1.39 -1.39 -13.03
C ALA A 274 0.16 -1.97 -12.29
N ASN A 275 -0.45 -1.17 -11.41
CA ASN A 275 -1.65 -1.49 -10.64
C ASN A 275 -2.23 -0.20 -10.02
N ASP A 276 -3.31 -0.33 -9.26
CA ASP A 276 -4.04 0.78 -8.63
C ASP A 276 -3.30 1.43 -7.45
N ASP A 277 -2.30 0.75 -6.86
CA ASP A 277 -1.54 1.24 -5.71
C ASP A 277 -0.29 2.07 -6.14
N GLU A 278 0.10 2.01 -7.41
CA GLU A 278 1.25 2.76 -7.92
C GLU A 278 0.88 4.20 -8.27
N ILE A 279 1.72 5.13 -7.82
CA ILE A 279 1.62 6.58 -8.09
C ILE A 279 2.53 7.03 -9.23
N LEU A 280 3.44 6.16 -9.68
CA LEU A 280 4.33 6.44 -10.80
C LEU A 280 3.92 5.62 -12.02
N PRO A 281 3.86 6.24 -13.20
CA PRO A 281 3.57 5.50 -14.41
C PRO A 281 4.75 4.57 -14.73
N LYS A 282 4.43 3.34 -15.16
CA LYS A 282 5.41 2.36 -15.64
C LYS A 282 5.81 2.62 -17.08
N TYR A 283 4.84 3.03 -17.90
CA TYR A 283 5.02 3.36 -19.31
C TYR A 283 4.30 4.65 -19.68
N ALA A 284 4.79 5.30 -20.72
CA ALA A 284 4.12 6.39 -21.41
C ALA A 284 4.00 6.06 -22.90
N HIS A 285 2.78 6.06 -23.43
CA HIS A 285 2.55 6.07 -24.86
C HIS A 285 2.53 7.52 -25.34
N ILE A 286 3.48 7.87 -26.20
CA ILE A 286 3.66 9.24 -26.68
C ILE A 286 3.30 9.29 -28.16
N GLU A 287 2.35 10.17 -28.47
CA GLU A 287 1.97 10.52 -29.81
C GLU A 287 2.29 11.99 -30.06
N THR A 288 2.94 12.27 -31.19
CA THR A 288 3.17 13.64 -31.64
C THR A 288 2.65 13.83 -33.05
N ASP A 289 2.04 14.97 -33.32
CA ASP A 289 1.67 15.39 -34.67
C ASP A 289 2.28 16.76 -35.01
N LEU A 290 2.59 16.94 -36.29
CA LEU A 290 3.05 18.18 -36.89
C LEU A 290 2.03 18.57 -37.96
N SER A 291 1.30 19.66 -37.75
CA SER A 291 0.25 20.12 -38.67
C SER A 291 -0.74 19.00 -39.05
N GLY A 292 -1.16 18.19 -38.08
CA GLY A 292 -2.10 17.08 -38.27
C GLY A 292 -1.50 15.81 -38.88
N LYS A 293 -0.19 15.77 -39.19
CA LYS A 293 0.50 14.54 -39.61
C LYS A 293 1.21 13.90 -38.43
N LYS A 294 0.84 12.67 -38.07
CA LYS A 294 1.49 11.88 -37.01
C LYS A 294 2.98 11.67 -37.31
N LYS A 295 3.84 11.87 -36.31
CA LYS A 295 5.31 11.77 -36.44
C LYS A 295 5.91 10.73 -35.52
N VAL A 296 5.45 10.69 -34.29
CA VAL A 296 5.83 9.69 -33.30
C VAL A 296 4.56 9.06 -32.75
N SER A 297 4.63 7.75 -32.52
CA SER A 297 3.61 6.96 -31.84
C SER A 297 4.30 5.74 -31.27
N SER A 298 4.75 5.85 -30.04
CA SER A 298 5.60 4.82 -29.45
C SER A 298 5.45 4.82 -27.94
N THR A 299 5.69 3.66 -27.33
CA THR A 299 5.61 3.46 -25.90
C THR A 299 6.99 3.39 -25.31
N TYR A 300 7.24 4.23 -24.30
CA TYR A 300 8.51 4.32 -23.60
C TYR A 300 8.34 3.90 -22.14
N LYS A 301 9.37 3.27 -21.58
CA LYS A 301 9.40 2.88 -20.17
C LYS A 301 9.79 4.08 -19.33
N ASN A 302 9.11 4.31 -18.22
CA ASN A 302 9.55 5.29 -17.25
C ASN A 302 10.76 4.76 -16.48
N VAL A 303 11.89 5.45 -16.58
CA VAL A 303 13.17 5.14 -15.95
C VAL A 303 13.55 6.10 -14.82
N ALA A 304 12.67 7.06 -14.49
CA ALA A 304 13.00 8.12 -13.55
C ALA A 304 13.46 7.60 -12.20
N LYS A 305 14.50 8.27 -11.68
CA LYS A 305 14.86 8.20 -10.26
C LYS A 305 13.68 8.71 -9.43
N ARG A 306 13.12 7.91 -8.52
CA ARG A 306 12.09 8.42 -7.59
C ARG A 306 12.71 9.55 -6.76
N ILE A 307 11.99 10.67 -6.57
CA ILE A 307 12.44 11.76 -5.68
C ILE A 307 12.82 11.19 -4.32
N GLY A 308 14.04 11.49 -3.86
CA GLY A 308 14.58 10.97 -2.60
C GLY A 308 15.43 9.70 -2.74
N ASN A 309 15.44 9.05 -3.90
CA ASN A 309 16.35 7.93 -4.14
C ASN A 309 17.77 8.42 -4.47
N THR A 310 18.75 7.65 -4.02
CA THR A 310 20.20 7.87 -4.14
C THR A 310 20.73 7.37 -5.48
N PHE A 311 20.12 6.31 -6.02
CA PHE A 311 20.53 5.68 -7.27
C PHE A 311 19.37 5.63 -8.29
N SER A 312 19.68 5.76 -9.57
CA SER A 312 18.74 5.60 -10.69
C SER A 312 18.41 4.13 -10.95
N SER A 313 17.40 3.88 -11.80
CA SER A 313 17.07 2.51 -12.20
C SER A 313 18.21 1.86 -12.99
N GLU A 314 18.94 2.62 -13.81
CA GLU A 314 20.09 2.16 -14.58
C GLU A 314 21.26 1.77 -13.67
N GLU A 315 21.55 2.57 -12.65
CA GLU A 315 22.60 2.29 -11.68
C GLU A 315 22.29 1.01 -10.89
N ASN A 316 21.03 0.84 -10.48
CA ASN A 316 20.54 -0.39 -9.84
C ASN A 316 20.58 -1.60 -10.80
N GLU A 317 20.23 -1.42 -12.07
CA GLU A 317 20.28 -2.50 -13.04
C GLU A 317 21.72 -2.93 -13.34
N ALA A 318 22.65 -1.97 -13.46
CA ALA A 318 24.06 -2.22 -13.72
C ALA A 318 24.70 -3.02 -12.59
N ILE A 319 24.39 -2.70 -11.33
CA ILE A 319 24.95 -3.44 -10.19
C ILE A 319 24.43 -4.88 -10.15
N LEU A 320 23.14 -5.10 -10.44
CA LEU A 320 22.57 -6.44 -10.50
C LEU A 320 23.15 -7.26 -11.64
N LYS A 321 23.31 -6.68 -12.84
CA LYS A 321 23.98 -7.36 -13.97
C LYS A 321 25.39 -7.82 -13.62
N LYS A 322 26.14 -7.03 -12.82
CA LYS A 322 27.51 -7.34 -12.41
C LYS A 322 27.62 -8.45 -11.35
N TYR A 323 26.64 -8.56 -10.45
CA TYR A 323 26.76 -9.42 -9.26
C TYR A 323 25.76 -10.58 -9.19
N ALA A 324 24.64 -10.55 -9.93
CA ALA A 324 23.59 -11.57 -9.86
C ALA A 324 24.13 -12.99 -10.12
N SER A 325 24.95 -13.17 -11.16
CA SER A 325 25.55 -14.47 -11.48
C SER A 325 26.52 -14.95 -10.40
N LYS A 326 27.29 -14.05 -9.79
CA LYS A 326 28.28 -14.35 -8.74
C LYS A 326 27.66 -14.90 -7.45
N VAL A 327 26.38 -14.62 -7.22
CA VAL A 327 25.64 -15.06 -6.04
C VAL A 327 24.52 -16.05 -6.37
N GLY A 328 24.44 -16.51 -7.62
CA GLY A 328 23.42 -17.47 -8.06
C GLY A 328 21.99 -16.91 -8.06
N LEU A 329 21.80 -15.61 -8.26
CA LEU A 329 20.47 -14.99 -8.31
C LEU A 329 19.79 -15.31 -9.65
N SER A 330 18.59 -15.88 -9.61
CA SER A 330 17.82 -16.17 -10.84
C SER A 330 17.38 -14.88 -11.54
N ALA A 331 17.02 -14.98 -12.84
CA ALA A 331 16.51 -13.84 -13.60
C ALA A 331 15.24 -13.24 -12.98
N ASP A 332 14.31 -14.09 -12.51
CA ASP A 332 13.09 -13.67 -11.82
C ASP A 332 13.40 -12.91 -10.53
N ASN A 333 14.34 -13.42 -9.74
CA ASN A 333 14.74 -12.78 -8.50
C ASN A 333 15.54 -11.50 -8.75
N SER A 334 16.31 -11.43 -9.84
CA SER A 334 16.98 -10.20 -10.28
C SER A 334 15.97 -9.11 -10.65
N THR A 335 14.90 -9.49 -11.37
CA THR A 335 13.81 -8.56 -11.73
C THR A 335 13.07 -8.06 -10.49
N LYS A 336 12.77 -8.97 -9.54
CA LYS A 336 12.13 -8.60 -8.27
C LYS A 336 13.01 -7.67 -7.44
N LEU A 337 14.29 -8.02 -7.27
CA LEU A 337 15.23 -7.20 -6.51
C LEU A 337 15.40 -5.81 -7.15
N LEU A 338 15.50 -5.72 -8.49
CA LEU A 338 15.55 -4.44 -9.19
C LEU A 338 14.31 -3.59 -8.89
N SER A 339 13.12 -4.19 -8.94
CA SER A 339 11.87 -3.51 -8.57
C SER A 339 11.87 -3.03 -7.12
N GLU A 340 12.39 -3.82 -6.18
CA GLU A 340 12.49 -3.43 -4.77
C GLU A 340 13.51 -2.29 -4.57
N MET A 341 14.69 -2.36 -5.19
CA MET A 341 15.71 -1.30 -5.12
C MET A 341 15.18 0.03 -5.68
N ASN A 342 14.40 -0.02 -6.76
CA ASN A 342 13.81 1.19 -7.36
C ASN A 342 12.70 1.81 -6.50
N THR A 343 12.12 1.04 -5.57
CA THR A 343 11.01 1.50 -4.71
C THR A 343 11.46 1.77 -3.26
N ASP A 344 12.59 1.23 -2.83
CA ASP A 344 13.13 1.32 -1.48
C ASP A 344 14.60 1.79 -1.48
N ASP A 345 14.81 3.10 -1.34
CA ASP A 345 16.15 3.71 -1.38
C ASP A 345 17.12 3.09 -0.36
N GLY A 346 16.65 2.77 0.85
CA GLY A 346 17.50 2.16 1.86
C GLY A 346 17.95 0.74 1.49
N LEU A 347 17.14 0.00 0.73
CA LEU A 347 17.56 -1.28 0.15
C LEU A 347 18.60 -1.04 -0.95
N ALA A 348 18.38 -0.05 -1.84
CA ALA A 348 19.33 0.28 -2.88
C ALA A 348 20.70 0.66 -2.27
N ARG A 349 20.73 1.58 -1.28
CA ARG A 349 21.96 1.92 -0.53
C ARG A 349 22.65 0.70 0.06
N LEU A 350 21.90 -0.15 0.76
CA LEU A 350 22.44 -1.36 1.35
C LEU A 350 23.08 -2.29 0.29
N ILE A 351 22.41 -2.49 -0.85
CA ILE A 351 22.95 -3.30 -1.95
C ILE A 351 24.21 -2.65 -2.54
N HIS A 352 24.21 -1.34 -2.79
CA HIS A 352 25.37 -0.63 -3.33
C HIS A 352 26.58 -0.63 -2.38
N GLU A 353 26.36 -0.59 -1.06
CA GLU A 353 27.43 -0.65 -0.05
C GLU A 353 28.21 -1.97 -0.07
N ASN A 354 27.53 -3.11 -0.23
CA ASN A 354 28.16 -4.42 -0.33
C ASN A 354 27.32 -5.37 -1.19
N PRO A 355 27.46 -5.33 -2.53
CA PRO A 355 26.52 -5.99 -3.45
C PRO A 355 26.46 -7.49 -3.27
N GLN A 356 27.62 -8.15 -3.20
CA GLN A 356 27.67 -9.61 -3.12
C GLN A 356 27.04 -10.12 -1.83
N LEU A 357 27.34 -9.47 -0.70
CA LEU A 357 26.76 -9.84 0.60
C LEU A 357 25.26 -9.57 0.62
N ASN A 358 24.84 -8.35 0.29
CA ASN A 358 23.47 -7.91 0.52
C ASN A 358 22.48 -8.46 -0.52
N ILE A 359 22.92 -8.80 -1.74
CA ILE A 359 22.08 -9.56 -2.69
C ILE A 359 21.82 -10.97 -2.14
N LYS A 360 22.84 -11.64 -1.59
CA LYS A 360 22.68 -12.96 -0.96
C LYS A 360 21.74 -12.88 0.25
N ARG A 361 21.92 -11.87 1.11
CA ARG A 361 21.05 -11.63 2.27
C ARG A 361 19.61 -11.34 1.82
N TRP A 362 19.42 -10.56 0.76
CA TRP A 362 18.11 -10.35 0.16
C TRP A 362 17.46 -11.68 -0.24
N SER A 363 18.17 -12.51 -1.01
CA SER A 363 17.67 -13.82 -1.47
C SER A 363 17.24 -14.70 -0.30
N ASN A 364 18.02 -14.70 0.79
CA ASN A 364 17.77 -15.48 2.00
C ASN A 364 16.47 -15.11 2.74
N THR A 365 15.76 -14.04 2.36
CA THR A 365 14.45 -13.70 2.97
C THR A 365 13.27 -13.83 2.01
N ARG A 366 13.51 -14.20 0.74
CA ARG A 366 12.48 -14.28 -0.31
C ARG A 366 12.21 -15.72 -0.77
N HIS A 367 12.63 -16.74 -0.01
CA HIS A 367 12.28 -18.12 -0.32
C HIS A 367 10.77 -18.36 -0.13
N HIS A 368 10.20 -19.17 -1.02
CA HIS A 368 8.82 -19.63 -0.88
C HIS A 368 8.69 -20.50 0.38
N VAL A 369 7.73 -20.14 1.24
CA VAL A 369 7.43 -20.89 2.46
C VAL A 369 6.48 -22.04 2.13
N ASP A 370 7.00 -23.28 2.13
CA ASP A 370 6.18 -24.48 2.02
C ASP A 370 5.45 -24.76 3.34
N LYS A 371 4.16 -24.44 3.37
CA LYS A 371 3.29 -24.61 4.54
C LYS A 371 3.13 -26.06 4.98
N LYS A 372 3.43 -27.05 4.13
CA LYS A 372 3.33 -28.47 4.47
C LYS A 372 4.48 -28.92 5.37
N LEU A 373 5.63 -28.25 5.28
CA LEU A 373 6.82 -28.55 6.08
C LEU A 373 6.82 -27.86 7.46
N ILE A 374 5.92 -26.90 7.66
CA ILE A 374 5.77 -26.18 8.93
C ILE A 374 5.20 -27.13 9.99
N MET A 375 5.89 -27.24 11.12
CA MET A 375 5.43 -28.04 12.24
C MET A 375 4.16 -27.42 12.86
N ARG A 376 3.29 -28.25 13.45
CA ARG A 376 2.12 -27.77 14.18
C ARG A 376 2.32 -28.01 15.67
N THR A 377 1.97 -27.01 16.48
CA THR A 377 1.85 -27.15 17.94
C THR A 377 0.86 -28.28 18.30
N PRO A 378 0.90 -28.82 19.53
CA PRO A 378 -0.09 -29.81 20.00
C PRO A 378 -1.55 -29.39 19.80
N LYS A 379 -1.83 -28.08 19.75
CA LYS A 379 -3.16 -27.50 19.49
C LYS A 379 -3.47 -27.30 18.00
N GLY A 380 -2.68 -27.88 17.09
CA GLY A 380 -2.85 -27.80 15.63
C GLY A 380 -2.46 -26.46 14.99
N LYS A 381 -2.03 -25.47 15.78
CA LYS A 381 -1.63 -24.14 15.30
C LYS A 381 -0.19 -24.14 14.79
N MET A 382 0.11 -23.36 13.75
CA MET A 382 1.49 -23.13 13.30
C MET A 382 2.25 -22.23 14.29
N PRO A 383 3.58 -22.39 14.42
CA PRO A 383 4.43 -21.49 15.18
C PRO A 383 4.27 -20.04 14.71
N ILE A 384 4.42 -19.11 15.67
CA ILE A 384 4.40 -17.67 15.42
C ILE A 384 5.46 -17.35 14.35
N LYS A 385 5.05 -16.56 13.36
CA LYS A 385 5.86 -16.12 12.20
C LYS A 385 6.41 -17.22 11.27
N ALA A 386 6.16 -18.51 11.52
CA ALA A 386 6.58 -19.60 10.62
C ALA A 386 6.06 -19.44 9.19
N ARG A 387 4.85 -18.90 9.02
CA ARG A 387 4.27 -18.60 7.69
C ARG A 387 5.05 -17.58 6.86
N VAL A 388 5.94 -16.83 7.51
CA VAL A 388 6.74 -15.76 6.87
C VAL A 388 8.19 -16.20 6.80
N TYR A 389 8.75 -16.74 7.89
CA TYR A 389 10.18 -16.99 7.97
C TYR A 389 10.62 -18.45 7.80
N ALA A 390 9.73 -19.45 7.76
CA ALA A 390 10.20 -20.84 7.65
C ALA A 390 11.05 -21.05 6.38
N GLY A 391 12.32 -21.45 6.55
CA GLY A 391 13.30 -21.57 5.46
C GLY A 391 13.93 -20.24 4.98
N ASN A 392 13.67 -19.13 5.67
CA ASN A 392 14.22 -17.80 5.43
C ASN A 392 15.06 -17.33 6.62
N VAL A 393 15.70 -16.17 6.49
CA VAL A 393 16.50 -15.53 7.54
C VAL A 393 15.82 -14.26 8.04
N TYR A 394 15.82 -14.05 9.35
CA TYR A 394 15.43 -12.79 9.96
C TYR A 394 16.66 -11.89 10.09
N TYR A 395 16.78 -10.89 9.22
CA TYR A 395 17.77 -9.82 9.39
C TYR A 395 17.19 -8.66 10.21
N PHE A 396 18.09 -7.91 10.84
CA PHE A 396 17.73 -6.79 11.70
C PHE A 396 17.64 -5.48 10.91
N ASN A 397 18.16 -5.42 9.69
CA ASN A 397 17.93 -4.30 8.79
C ASN A 397 16.47 -4.30 8.28
N PRO A 398 15.69 -3.22 8.52
CA PRO A 398 14.30 -3.13 8.05
C PRO A 398 14.13 -3.27 6.53
N HIS A 399 15.14 -2.92 5.73
CA HIS A 399 15.11 -3.04 4.27
C HIS A 399 15.25 -4.48 3.77
N LEU A 400 15.76 -5.39 4.61
CA LEU A 400 15.79 -6.84 4.34
C LEU A 400 14.60 -7.57 4.96
N ASN A 401 13.82 -6.90 5.82
CA ASN A 401 12.79 -7.49 6.66
C ASN A 401 11.51 -6.65 6.72
N TYR A 402 10.55 -6.98 5.84
CA TYR A 402 9.26 -6.28 5.78
C TYR A 402 8.44 -6.36 7.07
N GLY A 403 8.53 -7.46 7.80
CA GLY A 403 7.83 -7.62 9.07
C GLY A 403 8.34 -6.63 10.12
N LEU A 404 9.65 -6.42 10.16
CA LEU A 404 10.31 -5.45 11.03
C LEU A 404 10.06 -4.01 10.58
N LYS A 405 10.17 -3.72 9.28
CA LYS A 405 9.80 -2.41 8.71
C LYS A 405 8.36 -2.00 9.05
N ALA A 406 7.44 -2.97 8.99
CA ALA A 406 6.04 -2.75 9.37
C ALA A 406 5.83 -2.59 10.88
N ARG A 407 6.71 -3.13 11.74
CA ARG A 407 6.70 -2.85 13.19
C ARG A 407 7.13 -1.42 13.47
N LEU A 408 8.25 -0.98 12.90
CA LEU A 408 8.73 0.40 13.00
C LEU A 408 7.67 1.41 12.59
N ARG A 409 7.03 1.20 11.43
CA ARG A 409 5.97 2.11 10.94
C ARG A 409 4.79 2.20 11.91
N ARG A 410 4.38 1.08 12.50
CA ARG A 410 3.25 1.06 13.46
C ARG A 410 3.60 1.66 14.82
N GLY A 411 4.87 1.61 15.21
CA GLY A 411 5.37 2.21 16.45
C GLY A 411 5.96 3.60 16.27
N ASN A 412 5.56 4.32 15.20
CA ASN A 412 6.01 5.68 14.90
C ASN A 412 7.55 5.84 14.89
N GLY A 413 8.23 4.92 14.21
CA GLY A 413 9.70 4.90 14.13
C GLY A 413 10.39 4.07 15.20
N MET A 414 9.64 3.50 16.14
CA MET A 414 10.16 2.68 17.23
C MET A 414 9.59 1.26 17.24
N VAL A 415 10.37 0.29 17.70
CA VAL A 415 9.92 -1.07 17.98
C VAL A 415 9.86 -1.27 19.48
N ASN A 416 8.66 -1.47 20.00
CA ASN A 416 8.44 -1.71 21.41
C ASN A 416 8.91 -3.11 21.81
N LEU A 417 9.65 -3.18 22.91
CA LEU A 417 10.13 -4.40 23.55
C LEU A 417 9.60 -4.45 24.99
N ARG A 418 9.35 -5.65 25.51
CA ARG A 418 8.75 -5.82 26.84
C ARG A 418 9.81 -5.66 27.92
N GLY A 419 9.65 -4.62 28.75
CA GLY A 419 10.57 -4.36 29.88
C GLY A 419 11.97 -3.95 29.44
N MET A 420 12.10 -3.41 28.22
CA MET A 420 13.35 -2.94 27.62
C MET A 420 13.12 -1.61 26.91
N SER A 421 14.19 -0.87 26.65
CA SER A 421 14.15 0.31 25.80
C SER A 421 13.66 -0.06 24.39
N ASN A 422 12.82 0.81 23.84
CA ASN A 422 12.36 0.68 22.46
C ASN A 422 13.52 0.84 21.48
N LEU A 423 13.45 0.18 20.33
CA LEU A 423 14.49 0.27 19.29
C LEU A 423 14.09 1.21 18.18
N SER A 424 14.94 2.19 17.90
CA SER A 424 14.84 3.04 16.72
C SER A 424 15.30 2.32 15.45
N TYR A 425 15.14 2.97 14.30
CA TYR A 425 15.72 2.50 13.04
C TYR A 425 17.25 2.32 13.15
N ASP A 426 17.95 3.28 13.76
CA ASP A 426 19.42 3.25 13.88
C ASP A 426 19.91 2.13 14.80
N ASP A 427 19.15 1.82 15.86
CA ASP A 427 19.46 0.68 16.74
C ASP A 427 19.36 -0.65 15.98
N LEU A 428 18.36 -0.78 15.10
CA LEU A 428 18.17 -1.97 14.28
C LEU A 428 19.27 -2.12 13.22
N VAL A 429 19.69 -1.02 12.57
CA VAL A 429 20.83 -1.03 11.66
C VAL A 429 22.13 -1.38 12.39
N ARG A 430 22.31 -0.90 13.63
CA ARG A 430 23.47 -1.25 14.47
C ARG A 430 23.46 -2.74 14.85
N LEU A 431 22.31 -3.28 15.22
CA LEU A 431 22.15 -4.71 15.48
C LEU A 431 22.44 -5.54 14.23
N ASP A 432 22.01 -5.08 13.06
CA ASP A 432 22.28 -5.77 11.79
C ASP A 432 23.77 -5.84 11.47
N LYS A 433 24.52 -4.77 11.77
CA LYS A 433 25.99 -4.74 11.62
C LYS A 433 26.69 -5.68 12.61
N LEU A 434 26.17 -5.82 13.83
CA LEU A 434 26.70 -6.75 14.83
C LEU A 434 26.41 -8.21 14.49
N TYR A 435 25.27 -8.47 13.83
CA TYR A 435 24.79 -9.81 13.49
C TYR A 435 24.42 -9.89 12.00
N PRO A 436 25.40 -9.80 11.08
CA PRO A 436 25.15 -9.71 9.65
C PRO A 436 24.45 -10.94 9.06
N ASP A 437 24.66 -12.11 9.69
CA ASP A 437 24.04 -13.38 9.30
C ASP A 437 22.59 -13.54 9.79
N GLY A 438 22.11 -12.60 10.63
CA GLY A 438 20.75 -12.63 11.18
C GLY A 438 20.42 -13.89 11.99
N VAL A 439 19.13 -14.19 12.08
CA VAL A 439 18.60 -15.40 12.74
C VAL A 439 17.93 -16.29 11.68
N PRO A 440 18.57 -17.37 11.23
CA PRO A 440 17.95 -18.29 10.28
C PRO A 440 16.77 -19.03 10.91
N PHE A 441 15.77 -19.35 10.09
CA PHE A 441 14.63 -20.16 10.50
C PHE A 441 14.66 -21.51 9.78
N THR A 442 14.42 -22.58 10.52
CA THR A 442 14.24 -23.92 9.95
C THR A 442 13.02 -23.97 9.03
N LYS A 443 12.97 -24.95 8.12
CA LYS A 443 11.76 -25.20 7.29
C LYS A 443 10.51 -25.54 8.13
N GLN A 444 10.71 -25.97 9.37
CA GLN A 444 9.65 -26.24 10.34
C GLN A 444 9.10 -24.96 10.98
N GLY A 445 9.81 -23.82 10.85
CA GLY A 445 9.38 -22.50 11.30
C GLY A 445 9.94 -22.04 12.63
N PHE A 446 11.07 -22.61 13.06
CA PHE A 446 11.73 -22.26 14.32
C PHE A 446 13.01 -21.46 14.10
N PRO A 447 13.26 -20.39 14.86
CA PRO A 447 14.50 -19.61 14.78
C PRO A 447 15.68 -20.39 15.35
N ASP A 448 16.84 -20.28 14.71
CA ASP A 448 18.12 -20.72 15.24
C ASP A 448 18.93 -19.52 15.71
N PHE A 449 19.00 -19.34 17.02
CA PHE A 449 19.69 -18.23 17.65
C PHE A 449 21.21 -18.46 17.83
N SER A 450 21.79 -19.54 17.31
CA SER A 450 23.21 -19.88 17.51
C SER A 450 24.17 -18.75 17.11
N ASN A 451 23.84 -18.00 16.04
CA ASN A 451 24.66 -16.89 15.55
C ASN A 451 24.66 -15.64 16.45
N VAL A 452 23.62 -15.49 17.26
CA VAL A 452 23.41 -14.32 18.14
C VAL A 452 23.50 -14.66 19.62
N ALA A 453 23.74 -15.93 19.94
CA ALA A 453 23.86 -16.42 21.30
C ALA A 453 25.09 -15.85 22.00
N ALA A 454 25.00 -15.73 23.32
CA ALA A 454 26.15 -15.40 24.15
C ALA A 454 27.23 -16.46 23.94
N LYS A 455 28.48 -16.03 23.77
CA LYS A 455 29.62 -16.92 23.57
C LYS A 455 30.37 -17.13 24.88
N GLY A 456 30.76 -18.37 25.15
CA GLY A 456 31.65 -18.72 26.24
C GLY A 456 33.09 -18.27 25.97
N ARG A 457 33.98 -18.53 26.92
CA ARG A 457 35.43 -18.25 26.76
C ARG A 457 36.07 -19.01 25.60
N ASP A 458 35.47 -20.12 25.20
CA ASP A 458 35.86 -20.95 24.05
C ASP A 458 35.33 -20.41 22.70
N GLY A 459 34.63 -19.27 22.71
CA GLY A 459 34.03 -18.67 21.52
C GLY A 459 32.78 -19.38 21.02
N LYS A 460 32.29 -20.43 21.70
CA LYS A 460 31.12 -21.20 21.30
C LYS A 460 29.84 -20.67 21.98
N PRO A 461 28.66 -20.85 21.37
CA PRO A 461 27.40 -20.51 21.99
C PRO A 461 27.21 -21.20 23.35
N ILE A 462 26.82 -20.44 24.37
CA ILE A 462 26.53 -20.96 25.71
C ILE A 462 25.22 -21.74 25.66
N LYS A 463 25.35 -23.07 25.71
CA LYS A 463 24.26 -24.03 25.69
C LYS A 463 24.32 -24.90 26.94
N VAL A 464 23.17 -25.07 27.60
CA VAL A 464 23.04 -25.89 28.81
C VAL A 464 21.96 -26.95 28.58
N ASP A 465 22.29 -28.20 28.88
CA ASP A 465 21.31 -29.29 28.93
C ASP A 465 20.75 -29.42 30.35
N ILE A 466 19.43 -29.27 30.50
CA ILE A 466 18.76 -29.39 31.80
C ILE A 466 18.24 -30.82 32.07
N GLY A 467 18.50 -31.76 31.15
CA GLY A 467 18.19 -33.19 31.22
C GLY A 467 16.73 -33.55 31.02
N LYS A 468 15.79 -32.80 31.60
CA LYS A 468 14.34 -32.99 31.40
C LYS A 468 13.61 -31.65 31.50
N LEU A 469 12.76 -31.37 30.51
CA LEU A 469 11.87 -30.21 30.52
C LEU A 469 10.77 -30.42 31.57
N THR A 470 10.50 -29.41 32.38
CA THR A 470 9.49 -29.46 33.44
C THR A 470 8.08 -29.14 32.96
N GLY A 471 7.95 -28.62 31.73
CA GLY A 471 6.69 -28.05 31.21
C GLY A 471 6.40 -26.64 31.73
N ASP A 472 7.29 -26.07 32.55
CA ASP A 472 7.23 -24.71 33.06
C ASP A 472 8.51 -23.96 32.64
N SER A 473 8.36 -22.98 31.75
CA SER A 473 9.50 -22.24 31.23
C SER A 473 10.28 -21.52 32.32
N LYS A 474 9.65 -21.02 33.39
CA LYS A 474 10.36 -20.33 34.47
C LYS A 474 11.25 -21.30 35.25
N LYS A 475 10.77 -22.52 35.50
CA LYS A 475 11.55 -23.55 36.19
C LYS A 475 12.72 -24.04 35.34
N ASP A 476 12.49 -24.25 34.05
CA ASP A 476 13.55 -24.66 33.11
C ASP A 476 14.64 -23.60 32.98
N ILE A 477 14.25 -22.32 32.86
CA ILE A 477 15.17 -21.18 32.82
C ILE A 477 15.97 -21.09 34.12
N SER A 478 15.32 -21.23 35.28
CA SER A 478 16.00 -21.23 36.59
C SER A 478 17.03 -22.36 36.70
N LYS A 479 16.67 -23.57 36.25
CA LYS A 479 17.57 -24.72 36.26
C LYS A 479 18.78 -24.53 35.33
N ALA A 480 18.56 -23.99 34.14
CA ALA A 480 19.64 -23.66 33.21
C ALA A 480 20.60 -22.62 33.82
N GLU A 481 20.05 -21.61 34.50
CA GLU A 481 20.83 -20.59 35.19
C GLU A 481 21.67 -21.18 36.33
N THR A 482 21.11 -22.06 37.16
CA THR A 482 21.87 -22.76 38.22
C THR A 482 23.02 -23.58 37.66
N ILE A 483 22.80 -24.34 36.58
CA ILE A 483 23.88 -25.12 35.95
C ILE A 483 24.97 -24.19 35.40
N PHE A 484 24.58 -23.09 34.75
CA PHE A 484 25.52 -22.11 34.22
C PHE A 484 26.39 -21.46 35.31
N GLN A 485 25.80 -21.13 36.46
CA GLN A 485 26.52 -20.56 37.61
C GLN A 485 27.42 -21.59 38.29
N ASN A 486 26.98 -22.84 38.40
CA ASN A 486 27.80 -23.94 38.94
C ASN A 486 29.04 -24.23 38.08
N GLN A 487 29.06 -23.83 36.81
CA GLN A 487 30.23 -23.86 35.94
C GLN A 487 31.20 -22.68 36.18
N GLY A 488 30.97 -21.86 37.21
CA GLY A 488 31.81 -20.73 37.58
C GLY A 488 31.54 -19.45 36.78
N ASN A 489 30.42 -19.38 36.05
CA ASN A 489 30.06 -18.18 35.28
C ASN A 489 29.22 -17.21 36.13
N SER A 490 29.53 -15.92 36.07
CA SER A 490 28.77 -14.89 36.76
C SER A 490 27.50 -14.50 35.99
N TRP A 491 26.50 -14.03 36.72
CA TRP A 491 25.29 -13.48 36.13
C TRP A 491 25.60 -12.22 35.32
N GLY A 492 25.09 -12.16 34.08
CA GLY A 492 25.11 -10.98 33.25
C GLY A 492 23.69 -10.54 32.90
N ALA A 493 23.36 -9.27 33.18
CA ALA A 493 22.09 -8.66 32.79
C ALA A 493 21.89 -8.67 31.27
N GLY A 494 20.64 -8.62 30.82
CA GLY A 494 20.30 -8.46 29.39
C GLY A 494 20.21 -9.76 28.58
N PHE A 495 20.36 -10.93 29.21
CA PHE A 495 20.23 -12.24 28.58
C PHE A 495 19.02 -13.03 29.09
N THR A 496 18.53 -13.93 28.26
CA THR A 496 17.49 -14.92 28.59
C THR A 496 17.90 -16.29 28.07
N TRP A 497 17.28 -17.33 28.59
CA TRP A 497 17.45 -18.68 28.09
C TRP A 497 16.34 -19.01 27.09
N HIS A 498 16.74 -19.42 25.89
CA HIS A 498 15.87 -19.85 24.80
C HIS A 498 15.84 -21.37 24.74
N HIS A 499 14.65 -21.97 24.78
CA HIS A 499 14.48 -23.42 24.61
C HIS A 499 14.70 -23.85 23.16
N ILE A 500 15.73 -24.68 22.93
CA ILE A 500 16.00 -25.27 21.62
C ILE A 500 14.95 -26.35 21.34
N GLU A 501 14.28 -26.26 20.19
CA GLU A 501 13.14 -27.10 19.87
C GLU A 501 13.47 -28.60 19.87
N ASN A 502 12.57 -29.40 20.44
CA ASN A 502 12.68 -30.85 20.54
C ASN A 502 13.95 -31.35 21.27
N THR A 503 14.55 -30.50 22.11
CA THR A 503 15.68 -30.88 22.96
C THR A 503 15.41 -30.50 24.42
N THR A 504 16.25 -31.01 25.33
CA THR A 504 16.31 -30.61 26.74
C THR A 504 17.31 -29.48 26.97
N SER A 505 17.84 -28.88 25.90
CA SER A 505 18.85 -27.84 25.97
C SER A 505 18.26 -26.44 25.83
N LEU A 506 18.87 -25.50 26.54
CA LEU A 506 18.58 -24.07 26.44
C LEU A 506 19.84 -23.33 25.98
N LEU A 507 19.63 -22.29 25.20
CA LEU A 507 20.67 -21.42 24.66
C LEU A 507 20.59 -20.03 25.31
N ARG A 508 21.71 -19.50 25.80
CA ARG A 508 21.74 -18.14 26.38
C ARG A 508 21.79 -17.11 25.26
N VAL A 509 20.78 -16.25 25.16
CA VAL A 509 20.59 -15.29 24.06
C VAL A 509 20.31 -13.88 24.59
N PRO A 510 20.73 -12.81 23.90
CA PRO A 510 20.35 -11.45 24.25
C PRO A 510 18.82 -11.31 24.28
N THR A 511 18.26 -10.86 25.39
CA THR A 511 16.80 -10.77 25.58
C THR A 511 16.17 -9.82 24.56
N GLN A 512 16.88 -8.76 24.18
CA GLN A 512 16.47 -7.83 23.13
C GLN A 512 16.25 -8.54 21.79
N ILE A 513 17.19 -9.39 21.36
CA ILE A 513 17.08 -10.15 20.09
C ILE A 513 16.00 -11.21 20.19
N HIS A 514 15.92 -11.93 21.31
CA HIS A 514 14.89 -12.93 21.54
C HIS A 514 13.47 -12.35 21.46
N GLN A 515 13.25 -11.13 21.98
CA GLN A 515 11.97 -10.42 21.87
C GLN A 515 11.75 -9.77 20.49
N LEU A 516 12.81 -9.39 19.79
CA LEU A 516 12.68 -8.83 18.45
C LEU A 516 12.26 -9.89 17.43
N VAL A 517 12.78 -11.12 17.57
CA VAL A 517 12.44 -12.29 16.77
C VAL A 517 11.29 -13.04 17.45
N ASP A 518 10.07 -12.50 17.36
CA ASP A 518 8.87 -13.13 17.94
C ASP A 518 8.67 -14.55 17.39
N HIS A 519 8.62 -15.55 18.27
CA HIS A 519 8.49 -16.96 17.90
C HIS A 519 7.68 -17.75 18.94
N THR A 520 7.25 -18.95 18.56
CA THR A 520 6.72 -19.94 19.51
C THR A 520 7.90 -20.71 20.08
N GLY A 521 8.20 -20.54 21.37
CA GLY A 521 9.33 -21.22 22.00
C GLY A 521 9.16 -22.74 22.06
N GLY A 522 10.29 -23.48 22.08
CA GLY A 522 10.33 -24.93 22.07
C GLY A 522 9.54 -25.64 23.18
N MET A 523 9.32 -24.98 24.34
CA MET A 523 8.47 -25.53 25.40
C MET A 523 7.01 -25.73 24.96
N SER A 524 6.47 -24.87 24.08
CA SER A 524 5.11 -25.06 23.54
C SER A 524 4.98 -26.31 22.65
N MET A 525 6.11 -26.91 22.27
CA MET A 525 6.18 -28.12 21.44
C MET A 525 6.39 -29.40 22.27
N SER A 526 6.71 -29.31 23.57
CA SER A 526 7.05 -30.46 24.42
C SER A 526 5.89 -31.43 24.71
N GLY A 527 4.68 -31.14 24.22
CA GLY A 527 3.52 -32.02 24.26
C GLY A 527 3.34 -32.90 23.02
N LEU A 528 4.18 -32.76 22.00
CA LEU A 528 4.20 -33.68 20.86
C LEU A 528 4.89 -34.97 21.29
N LYS A 529 4.12 -36.04 21.49
CA LYS A 529 4.69 -37.39 21.53
C LYS A 529 5.31 -37.66 20.14
N LYS A 530 6.54 -38.16 20.14
CA LYS A 530 7.27 -38.59 18.92
C LYS A 530 6.42 -39.54 18.09
#